data_AF-A0A3D1IBD1-F1
#
_entry.id   AF-A0A3D1IBD1-F1
#
_cell.length_a   1.000
_cell.length_b   1.000
_cell.length_c   1.000
_cell.angle_alpha   90.00
_cell.angle_beta   90.00
_cell.angle_gamma   90.00
#
_symmetry.space_group_name_H-M   'P 1'
#
loop_
_entity.id
_entity.type
_entity.pdbx_description
1 polymer ?
#
loop_
_entity_poly.entity_id
_entity_poly.type
_entity_poly.pdbx_seq_one_letter_code
_entity_poly.pdbx_strand_id
1 'polypeptide(L)' 'MASTATVAPSAYVGPEAMVLDRARVEGTARVAGRAVVRGEAVVADQAVVSDHALVQDRAQILGRAKVRDWATV' A
#
# COMPACT_ATOMS: atom_id res chain seq x y z
N MET A 1 -5.44 -5.91 17.85
CA MET A 1 -5.64 -5.28 16.52
C MET A 1 -6.01 -6.39 15.56
N ALA A 2 -7.23 -6.37 15.01
CA ALA A 2 -7.60 -7.34 13.99
C ALA A 2 -6.95 -6.91 12.67
N SER A 3 -5.99 -7.70 12.17
CA SER A 3 -5.41 -7.51 10.84
C SER A 3 -6.45 -7.90 9.80
N THR A 4 -7.24 -6.93 9.34
CA THR A 4 -8.28 -7.09 8.31
C THR A 4 -7.83 -6.59 6.94
N ALA A 5 -6.52 -6.39 6.77
CA ALA A 5 -5.95 -5.95 5.51
C ALA A 5 -6.26 -6.97 4.42
N THR A 6 -6.60 -6.49 3.23
CA THR A 6 -6.91 -7.33 2.08
C THR A 6 -5.91 -7.04 0.97
N VAL A 7 -5.26 -8.10 0.47
CA VAL A 7 -4.33 -8.02 -0.66
C VAL A 7 -4.86 -8.91 -1.77
N ALA A 8 -5.12 -8.33 -2.94
CA ALA A 8 -5.55 -9.07 -4.11
C ALA A 8 -4.45 -10.05 -4.57
N PRO A 9 -4.79 -11.24 -5.09
CA PRO A 9 -3.80 -12.21 -5.58
C PRO A 9 -2.88 -11.66 -6.69
N SER A 10 -3.34 -10.65 -7.42
CA SER A 10 -2.59 -9.97 -8.49
C SER A 10 -1.68 -8.85 -8.00
N ALA A 11 -1.82 -8.42 -6.75
CA ALA A 11 -0.97 -7.39 -6.16
C ALA A 11 0.33 -8.00 -5.63
N TYR A 12 1.38 -7.19 -5.61
CA TYR A 12 2.66 -7.57 -5.04
C TYR A 12 2.90 -6.80 -3.75
N VAL A 13 3.14 -7.52 -2.65
CA VAL A 13 3.62 -6.97 -1.38
C VAL A 13 4.98 -7.59 -1.09
N GLY A 14 6.01 -6.75 -1.02
CA GLY A 14 7.38 -7.17 -0.75
C GLY A 14 7.58 -7.67 0.68
N PRO A 15 8.65 -8.42 0.96
CA PRO A 15 8.88 -9.06 2.25
C PRO A 15 9.06 -8.08 3.42
N GLU A 16 9.55 -6.87 3.16
CA GLU A 16 9.72 -5.80 4.17
C GLU A 16 8.55 -4.81 4.23
N ALA A 17 7.59 -4.93 3.31
CA ALA A 17 6.45 -4.03 3.25
C ALA A 17 5.37 -4.47 4.23
N MET A 18 4.69 -3.51 4.84
CA MET A 18 3.64 -3.79 5.82
C MET A 18 2.29 -3.26 5.30
N VAL A 19 1.29 -4.15 5.25
CA VAL A 19 -0.11 -3.79 4.98
C VAL A 19 -0.92 -4.16 6.21
N LEU A 20 -1.51 -3.17 6.86
CA LEU A 20 -2.07 -3.26 8.21
C LEU A 20 -3.53 -2.78 8.26
N ASP A 21 -4.18 -3.00 9.40
CA ASP A 21 -5.54 -2.52 9.70
C ASP A 21 -6.61 -2.95 8.67
N ARG A 22 -7.31 -2.00 8.05
CA ARG A 22 -8.33 -2.21 7.00
C ARG A 22 -7.80 -1.81 5.61
N ALA A 23 -6.48 -1.71 5.45
CA ALA A 23 -5.89 -1.31 4.18
C ALA A 23 -6.19 -2.34 3.08
N ARG A 24 -6.40 -1.84 1.86
CA ARG A 24 -6.72 -2.64 0.68
C ARG A 24 -5.68 -2.41 -0.40
N VAL A 25 -5.03 -3.49 -0.82
CA VAL A 25 -4.10 -3.49 -1.96
C VAL A 25 -4.73 -4.31 -3.07
N GLU A 26 -5.07 -3.66 -4.18
CA GLU A 26 -5.90 -4.20 -5.24
C GLU A 26 -5.25 -4.08 -6.62
N GLY A 27 -5.82 -4.75 -7.62
CA GLY A 27 -5.29 -4.73 -8.99
C GLY A 27 -3.88 -5.30 -9.07
N THR A 28 -3.03 -4.67 -9.89
CA THR A 28 -1.61 -5.01 -10.09
C THR A 28 -0.68 -4.11 -9.27
N ALA A 29 -1.19 -3.51 -8.19
CA ALA A 29 -0.43 -2.60 -7.35
C ALA A 29 0.81 -3.27 -6.76
N ARG A 30 1.86 -2.47 -6.53
CA ARG A 30 3.12 -2.94 -5.96
C ARG A 30 3.47 -2.13 -4.71
N VAL A 31 3.51 -2.79 -3.56
CA VAL A 31 4.03 -2.25 -2.31
C VAL A 31 5.35 -2.94 -2.01
N ALA A 32 6.45 -2.20 -1.89
CA ALA A 32 7.79 -2.76 -1.75
C ALA A 32 8.69 -1.92 -0.84
N GLY A 33 9.90 -2.42 -0.55
CA GLY A 33 10.79 -1.78 0.43
C GLY A 33 10.19 -1.85 1.84
N ARG A 34 10.49 -0.85 2.67
CA ARG A 34 9.95 -0.66 4.02
C ARG A 34 8.67 0.18 4.04
N ALA A 35 7.93 0.19 2.93
CA ALA A 35 6.68 0.93 2.84
C ALA A 35 5.63 0.39 3.80
N VAL A 36 4.84 1.30 4.37
CA VAL A 36 3.75 0.97 5.30
C VAL A 36 2.43 1.51 4.75
N VAL A 37 1.46 0.63 4.59
CA VAL A 37 0.07 0.96 4.23
C VAL A 37 -0.83 0.56 5.39
N ARG A 38 -1.54 1.51 5.99
CA ARG A 38 -2.36 1.28 7.19
C ARG A 38 -3.66 2.08 7.19
N GLY A 39 -4.49 1.93 8.22
CA GLY A 39 -5.80 2.57 8.30
C GLY A 39 -6.83 1.95 7.35
N GLU A 40 -7.58 2.79 6.66
CA GLU A 40 -8.55 2.46 5.59
C GLU A 40 -7.98 2.78 4.18
N ALA A 41 -6.66 2.88 4.06
CA ALA A 41 -6.01 3.26 2.81
C ALA A 41 -6.25 2.25 1.68
N VAL A 42 -6.31 2.76 0.45
CA VAL A 42 -6.48 1.96 -0.77
C VAL A 42 -5.32 2.21 -1.73
N VAL A 43 -4.65 1.14 -2.15
CA VAL A 43 -3.64 1.16 -3.21
C VAL A 43 -4.09 0.22 -4.30
N ALA A 44 -4.38 0.73 -5.49
CA ALA A 44 -5.01 -0.06 -6.56
C ALA A 44 -4.35 0.15 -7.93
N ASP A 45 -4.88 -0.53 -8.95
CA ASP A 45 -4.46 -0.45 -10.34
C ASP A 45 -2.99 -0.82 -10.58
N GLN A 46 -2.17 0.11 -11.07
CA GLN A 46 -0.74 -0.04 -11.34
C GLN A 46 0.10 0.83 -10.38
N ALA A 47 -0.48 1.24 -9.25
CA ALA A 47 0.18 2.10 -8.29
C ALA A 47 1.42 1.43 -7.69
N VAL A 48 2.44 2.25 -7.39
CA VAL A 48 3.68 1.81 -6.76
C VAL A 48 3.91 2.59 -5.48
N VAL A 49 4.03 1.88 -4.36
CA VAL A 49 4.44 2.43 -3.07
C VAL A 49 5.76 1.73 -2.68
N SER A 50 6.84 2.50 -2.50
CA SER A 50 8.16 1.92 -2.23
C SER A 50 8.96 2.68 -1.18
N ASP A 51 10.15 2.15 -0.88
CA ASP A 51 11.16 2.77 -0.02
C ASP A 51 10.70 2.87 1.45
N HIS A 52 10.56 4.07 2.02
CA HIS A 52 10.06 4.31 3.39
C HIS A 52 8.72 5.04 3.39
N ALA A 53 7.98 4.97 2.28
CA ALA A 53 6.70 5.67 2.15
C ALA A 53 5.67 5.19 3.18
N LEU A 54 4.87 6.13 3.69
CA LEU A 54 3.76 5.88 4.59
C LEU A 54 2.45 6.29 3.91
N VAL A 55 1.53 5.35 3.76
CA VAL A 55 0.16 5.58 3.29
C VAL A 55 -0.79 5.22 4.41
N GLN A 56 -1.61 6.16 4.86
CA GLN A 56 -2.45 5.96 6.05
C GLN A 56 -3.84 6.58 5.92
N ASP A 57 -4.61 6.46 7.02
CA ASP A 57 -5.97 6.99 7.15
C ASP A 57 -6.87 6.56 6.00
N ARG A 58 -7.34 7.48 5.15
CA ARG A 58 -8.24 7.19 4.01
C ARG A 58 -7.60 7.51 2.66
N ALA A 59 -6.27 7.49 2.58
CA ALA A 59 -5.54 7.79 1.37
C ALA A 59 -5.91 6.83 0.23
N GLN A 60 -6.01 7.35 -1.00
CA GLN A 60 -6.29 6.57 -2.21
C GLN A 60 -5.17 6.77 -3.24
N ILE A 61 -4.39 5.72 -3.48
CA ILE A 61 -3.32 5.70 -4.47
C ILE A 61 -3.77 4.83 -5.63
N LEU A 62 -4.13 5.46 -6.74
CA LEU A 62 -4.80 4.83 -7.88
C LEU A 62 -4.01 5.03 -9.19
N GLY A 63 -4.43 4.34 -10.24
CA GLY A 63 -3.85 4.46 -11.58
C GLY A 63 -2.36 4.09 -11.62
N ARG A 64 -1.52 5.03 -12.08
CA ARG A 64 -0.05 4.85 -12.21
C ARG A 64 0.74 5.69 -11.21
N ALA A 65 0.12 6.08 -10.09
CA ALA A 65 0.76 6.89 -9.07
C ALA A 65 1.99 6.19 -8.47
N LYS A 66 2.99 7.00 -8.07
CA LYS A 66 4.22 6.54 -7.44
C LYS A 66 4.45 7.32 -6.15
N VAL A 67 4.47 6.61 -5.03
CA VAL A 67 4.80 7.15 -3.70
C VAL A 67 6.09 6.49 -3.24
N ARG A 68 7.11 7.29 -2.95
CA ARG A 68 8.49 6.83 -2.78
C ARG A 68 9.22 7.60 -1.69
N ASP A 69 10.46 7.20 -1.46
CA ASP A 69 11.37 7.81 -0.50
C ASP A 69 10.74 7.86 0.89
N TRP A 70 10.49 9.06 1.44
CA TRP A 70 9.91 9.29 2.76
C TRP A 70 8.54 9.97 2.69
N ALA A 71 7.86 9.88 1.55
CA ALA A 71 6.56 10.50 1.37
C ALA A 71 5.52 9.95 2.35
N THR A 72 4.72 10.85 2.93
CA THR A 72 3.55 10.50 3.73
C THR A 72 2.30 10.98 3.01
N VAL A 73 1.33 10.08 2.85
CA VAL A 73 0.04 10.35 2.19
C VAL A 73 -1.11 9.88 3.07
#